data_AF-A0A971PGW2-F1
#
_entry.id   AF-A0A971PGW2-F1
#
_cell.length_a   1.000
_cell.length_b   1.000
_cell.length_c   1.000
_cell.angle_alpha   90.00
_cell.angle_beta   90.00
_cell.angle_gamma   90.00
#
_symmetry.space_group_name_H-M   'P 1'
#
loop_
_entity.id
_entity.type
_entity.pdbx_description
1 polymer ?
#
loop_
_entity_poly.entity_id
_entity_poly.type
_entity_poly.pdbx_seq_one_letter_code
_entity_poly.pdbx_strand_id
1 'polypeptide(L)'
;PRFTGSLIISSLCVAFLPWLSFRFLLPALLLAAMHARRAWTDENPRRRAAALVVAAVPLLASLALFLSYQHRAFGSLNPAAGYLYQNYGERGLSSRGLLDGVFGILLDRGHGLLSWSPVYLLSPTGLVILFRTRRALGIYIGLLLLAIYLPGAQFVFWWGGFAPPPRYMVAPAPFLGAAICAALAARLRRPFAALFALLLAASLAFGWLGCARPGLLYKHRHLAAYCFPRFPLRIFPAFFRKEALTWPLAAAWSAGIAALTAFFCARRSTAKPDPK
;
A
#
# COMPACT_ATOMS: atom_id res chain seq x y z
N PRO A 1 13.77 -0.62 30.46
CA PRO A 1 13.76 0.87 30.56
C PRO A 1 13.65 1.61 29.22
N ARG A 2 14.28 1.16 28.12
CA ARG A 2 14.20 1.80 26.79
C ARG A 2 12.86 1.61 26.04
N PHE A 3 11.89 0.94 26.64
CA PHE A 3 10.66 0.49 25.99
C PHE A 3 9.49 1.48 26.10
N THR A 4 9.42 2.27 27.17
CA THR A 4 8.26 3.11 27.47
C THR A 4 8.20 4.35 26.59
N GLY A 5 9.32 5.07 26.42
CA GLY A 5 9.36 6.28 25.58
C GLY A 5 9.05 6.01 24.10
N SER A 6 9.62 4.93 23.54
CA SER A 6 9.35 4.52 22.16
C SER A 6 7.90 4.09 21.95
N LEU A 7 7.28 3.40 22.92
CA LEU A 7 5.87 3.01 22.83
C LEU A 7 4.94 4.22 22.89
N ILE A 8 5.21 5.19 23.76
CA ILE A 8 4.42 6.42 23.85
C ILE A 8 4.45 7.17 22.53
N ILE A 9 5.64 7.41 21.96
CA ILE A 9 5.78 8.11 20.68
C ILE A 9 5.05 7.34 19.57
N SER A 10 5.24 6.02 19.48
CA SER A 10 4.57 5.19 18.48
C SER A 10 3.05 5.24 18.62
N SER A 11 2.51 5.15 19.84
CA SER A 11 1.07 5.25 20.10
C SER A 11 0.50 6.62 19.75
N LEU A 12 1.23 7.70 20.00
CA LEU A 12 0.83 9.04 19.58
C LEU A 12 0.81 9.17 18.06
N CYS A 13 1.81 8.62 17.35
CA CYS A 13 1.80 8.55 15.89
C CYS A 13 0.60 7.77 15.36
N VAL A 14 0.29 6.62 15.96
CA VAL A 14 -0.88 5.79 15.61
C VAL A 14 -2.18 6.55 15.86
N ALA A 15 -2.29 7.26 16.99
CA ALA A 15 -3.44 8.08 17.32
C ALA A 15 -3.65 9.24 16.35
N PHE A 16 -2.58 9.77 15.74
CA PHE A 16 -2.68 10.87 14.78
C PHE A 16 -3.17 10.42 13.39
N LEU A 17 -3.03 9.13 13.03
CA LEU A 17 -3.35 8.62 11.70
C LEU A 17 -4.75 8.98 11.17
N PRO A 18 -5.86 8.87 11.94
CA PRO A 18 -7.19 9.22 11.45
C PRO A 18 -7.32 10.67 10.95
N TRP A 19 -6.52 11.59 11.50
CA TRP A 19 -6.51 13.01 11.12
C TRP A 19 -5.86 13.27 9.77
N LEU A 20 -4.94 12.40 9.32
CA LEU A 20 -4.34 12.51 7.98
C LEU A 20 -5.38 12.20 6.89
N SER A 21 -6.19 11.18 7.13
CA SER A 21 -7.30 10.77 6.27
C SER A 21 -8.09 9.69 7.00
N PHE A 22 -9.41 9.68 6.83
CA PHE A 22 -10.28 8.61 7.35
C PHE A 22 -9.84 7.20 6.91
N ARG A 23 -9.16 7.09 5.75
CA ARG A 23 -8.64 5.80 5.22
C ARG A 23 -7.55 5.20 6.09
N PHE A 24 -6.89 6.03 6.91
CA PHE A 24 -5.90 5.56 7.87
C PHE A 24 -6.51 5.09 9.20
N LEU A 25 -7.84 5.09 9.33
CA LEU A 25 -8.51 4.53 10.50
C LEU A 25 -8.20 3.04 10.68
N LEU A 26 -8.33 2.24 9.61
CA LEU A 26 -8.09 0.80 9.66
C LEU A 26 -6.62 0.45 9.99
N PRO A 27 -5.59 1.05 9.37
CA PRO A 27 -4.21 0.82 9.79
C PRO A 27 -3.93 1.34 11.20
N ALA A 28 -4.59 2.41 11.67
CA ALA A 28 -4.45 2.87 13.06
C ALA A 28 -4.95 1.81 14.06
N LEU A 29 -6.13 1.25 13.83
CA LEU A 29 -6.69 0.16 14.64
C LEU A 29 -5.78 -1.07 14.63
N LEU A 30 -5.24 -1.44 13.46
CA LEU A 30 -4.35 -2.58 13.33
C LEU A 30 -3.03 -2.38 14.08
N LEU A 31 -2.41 -1.19 13.99
CA LEU A 31 -1.17 -0.88 14.72
C LEU A 31 -1.40 -0.83 16.23
N ALA A 32 -2.52 -0.27 16.69
CA ALA A 32 -2.89 -0.29 18.10
C ALA A 32 -3.14 -1.72 18.60
N ALA A 33 -3.80 -2.58 17.82
CA ALA A 33 -3.95 -4.00 18.14
C ALA A 33 -2.60 -4.73 18.21
N MET A 34 -1.65 -4.38 17.33
CA MET A 34 -0.28 -4.91 17.38
C MET A 34 0.46 -4.46 18.64
N HIS A 35 0.32 -3.19 19.04
CA HIS A 35 0.87 -2.68 20.30
C HIS A 35 0.25 -3.40 21.51
N ALA A 36 -1.07 -3.56 21.53
CA ALA A 36 -1.78 -4.27 22.60
C ALA A 36 -1.35 -5.74 22.68
N ARG A 37 -1.21 -6.43 21.54
CA ARG A 37 -0.73 -7.82 21.51
C ARG A 37 0.68 -7.94 22.09
N ARG A 38 1.57 -7.01 21.75
CA ARG A 38 2.93 -6.99 22.30
C ARG A 38 2.95 -6.66 23.79
N ALA A 39 2.04 -5.79 24.26
CA ALA A 39 1.90 -5.49 25.68
C ALA A 39 1.39 -6.70 26.47
N TRP A 40 0.50 -7.51 25.86
CA TRP A 40 -0.09 -8.68 26.50
C TRP A 40 0.92 -9.80 26.78
N THR A 41 2.04 -9.83 26.06
CA THR A 41 3.13 -10.79 26.27
C THR A 41 4.11 -10.39 27.39
N ASP A 42 3.92 -9.23 28.03
CA ASP A 42 4.75 -8.82 29.17
C ASP A 42 4.31 -9.56 30.45
N GLU A 43 5.26 -10.20 31.12
CA GLU A 43 5.05 -10.99 32.34
C GLU A 43 4.68 -10.11 33.55
N ASN A 44 5.11 -8.84 33.56
CA ASN A 44 4.84 -7.95 34.67
C ASN A 44 3.45 -7.29 34.51
N PRO A 45 2.48 -7.54 35.41
CA PRO A 45 1.12 -7.06 35.25
C PRO A 45 1.00 -5.53 35.25
N ARG A 46 1.86 -4.83 36.01
CA ARG A 46 1.87 -3.36 36.04
C ARG A 46 2.40 -2.78 34.73
N ARG A 47 3.45 -3.37 34.17
CA ARG A 47 4.01 -2.94 32.87
C ARG A 47 3.07 -3.25 31.72
N ARG A 48 2.44 -4.43 31.75
CA ARG A 48 1.38 -4.81 30.82
C ARG A 48 0.22 -3.83 30.85
N ALA A 49 -0.31 -3.51 32.04
CA ALA A 49 -1.40 -2.55 32.19
C ALA A 49 -1.00 -1.16 31.64
N ALA A 50 0.17 -0.65 32.02
CA ALA A 50 0.67 0.63 31.53
C ALA A 50 0.83 0.63 29.99
N ALA A 51 1.38 -0.42 29.40
CA ALA A 51 1.56 -0.53 27.95
C ALA A 51 0.22 -0.62 27.20
N LEU A 52 -0.78 -1.33 27.74
CA LEU A 52 -2.13 -1.37 27.18
C LEU A 52 -2.81 -0.01 27.24
N VAL A 53 -2.68 0.72 28.35
CA VAL A 53 -3.19 2.09 28.50
C VAL A 53 -2.54 3.00 27.47
N VAL A 54 -1.22 2.95 27.32
CA VAL A 54 -0.49 3.75 26.32
C VAL A 54 -0.86 3.38 24.89
N ALA A 55 -1.22 2.11 24.60
CA ALA A 55 -1.68 1.69 23.28
C ALA A 55 -3.12 2.14 22.96
N ALA A 56 -4.01 2.12 23.95
CA ALA A 56 -5.44 2.33 23.75
C ALA A 56 -5.87 3.80 23.94
N VAL A 57 -5.45 4.44 25.03
CA VAL A 57 -5.98 5.75 25.44
C VAL A 57 -5.72 6.84 24.39
N PRO A 58 -4.51 7.01 23.84
CA PRO A 58 -4.28 8.03 22.82
C PRO A 58 -5.16 7.85 21.58
N LEU A 59 -5.32 6.60 21.11
CA LEU A 59 -6.15 6.32 19.95
C LEU A 59 -7.63 6.56 20.25
N LEU A 60 -8.15 6.09 21.39
CA LEU A 60 -9.55 6.29 21.76
C LEU A 60 -9.90 7.78 21.92
N ALA A 61 -9.02 8.55 22.58
CA ALA A 61 -9.19 9.99 22.71
C ALA A 61 -9.17 10.68 21.34
N SER A 62 -8.22 10.30 20.47
CA SER A 62 -8.13 10.83 19.11
C SER A 62 -9.36 10.49 18.27
N LEU A 63 -9.88 9.26 18.36
CA LEU A 63 -11.10 8.84 17.67
C LEU A 63 -12.32 9.61 18.19
N ALA A 64 -12.46 9.78 19.49
CA ALA A 64 -13.55 10.56 20.07
C ALA A 64 -13.52 12.02 19.57
N LEU A 65 -12.33 12.64 19.54
CA LEU A 65 -12.15 14.00 19.01
C LEU A 65 -12.44 14.06 17.51
N PHE A 66 -11.92 13.10 16.73
CA PHE A 66 -12.14 13.03 15.28
C PHE A 66 -13.63 12.86 14.96
N LEU A 67 -14.32 11.92 15.59
CA LEU A 67 -15.76 11.70 15.38
C LEU A 67 -16.60 12.90 15.85
N SER A 68 -16.22 13.55 16.95
CA SER A 68 -16.87 14.78 17.41
C SER A 68 -16.71 15.91 16.40
N TYR A 69 -15.52 16.06 15.81
CA TYR A 69 -15.28 16.99 14.71
C TYR A 69 -16.15 16.66 13.49
N GLN A 70 -16.19 15.39 13.07
CA GLN A 70 -17.02 14.95 11.95
C GLN A 70 -18.51 15.28 12.18
N HIS A 71 -19.01 15.04 13.39
CA HIS A 71 -20.39 15.34 13.73
C HIS A 71 -20.67 16.85 13.76
N ARG A 72 -19.78 17.66 14.35
CA ARG A 72 -19.99 19.12 14.39
C ARG A 72 -19.84 19.80 13.04
N ALA A 73 -18.92 19.34 12.20
CA ALA A 73 -18.65 19.95 10.90
C ALA A 73 -19.60 19.46 9.80
N PHE A 74 -20.00 18.18 9.84
CA PHE A 74 -20.74 17.53 8.75
C PHE A 74 -22.05 16.86 9.19
N GLY A 75 -22.46 17.02 10.46
CA GLY A 75 -23.72 16.48 10.98
C GLY A 75 -23.76 14.97 11.19
N SER A 76 -22.63 14.25 11.00
CA SER A 76 -22.60 12.78 11.04
C SER A 76 -21.38 12.24 11.80
N LEU A 77 -21.58 11.16 12.57
CA LEU A 77 -20.51 10.39 13.20
C LEU A 77 -19.80 9.44 12.23
N ASN A 78 -20.10 9.49 10.93
CA ASN A 78 -19.38 8.71 9.94
C ASN A 78 -17.92 9.23 9.80
N PRO A 79 -16.88 8.40 9.96
CA PRO A 79 -15.49 8.79 9.73
C PRO A 79 -15.25 9.41 8.34
N ALA A 80 -16.06 9.04 7.35
CA ALA A 80 -16.01 9.56 5.99
C ALA A 80 -16.98 10.73 5.72
N ALA A 81 -17.65 11.29 6.74
CA ALA A 81 -18.68 12.33 6.58
C ALA A 81 -18.23 13.52 5.71
N GLY A 82 -17.04 14.08 5.96
CA GLY A 82 -16.51 15.16 5.13
C GLY A 82 -16.32 14.80 3.65
N TYR A 83 -16.04 13.54 3.34
CA TYR A 83 -16.00 13.06 1.95
C TYR A 83 -17.40 12.89 1.36
N LEU A 84 -18.35 12.39 2.14
CA LEU A 84 -19.73 12.21 1.68
C LEU A 84 -20.44 13.56 1.45
N TYR A 85 -20.10 14.57 2.27
CA TYR A 85 -20.66 15.93 2.20
C TYR A 85 -20.26 16.70 0.92
N GLN A 86 -19.12 16.36 0.30
CA GLN A 86 -18.63 17.01 -0.94
C GLN A 86 -19.40 16.60 -2.21
N ASN A 87 -20.71 16.30 -2.13
CA ASN A 87 -21.57 15.92 -3.26
C ASN A 87 -21.15 14.66 -4.04
N TYR A 88 -20.31 13.78 -3.47
CA TYR A 88 -20.06 12.46 -4.07
C TYR A 88 -21.18 11.44 -3.80
N GLY A 89 -22.15 11.79 -2.94
CA GLY A 89 -23.26 10.95 -2.52
C GLY A 89 -22.81 9.64 -1.87
N GLU A 90 -23.75 8.72 -1.66
CA GLU A 90 -23.47 7.35 -1.17
C GLU A 90 -22.49 6.57 -2.08
N ARG A 91 -22.30 7.04 -3.32
CA ARG A 91 -21.39 6.45 -4.31
C ARG A 91 -19.93 6.87 -4.12
N GLY A 92 -19.61 7.82 -3.24
CA GLY A 92 -18.22 8.27 -3.01
C GLY A 92 -17.26 7.17 -2.55
N LEU A 93 -17.79 6.14 -1.87
CA LEU A 93 -17.05 4.96 -1.38
C LEU A 93 -17.30 3.71 -2.23
N SER A 94 -17.93 3.86 -3.40
CA SER A 94 -18.19 2.78 -4.34
C SER A 94 -17.44 3.05 -5.64
N SER A 95 -16.37 2.30 -5.85
CA SER A 95 -15.69 2.27 -7.15
C SER A 95 -16.68 1.85 -8.25
N ARG A 96 -16.39 2.22 -9.51
CA ARG A 96 -17.26 1.93 -10.68
C ARG A 96 -17.47 0.42 -10.95
N GLY A 97 -16.85 -0.45 -10.16
CA GLY A 97 -17.07 -1.89 -10.06
C GLY A 97 -16.14 -2.46 -8.98
N LEU A 98 -16.59 -3.46 -8.22
CA LEU A 98 -15.89 -3.98 -7.01
C LEU A 98 -14.39 -4.28 -7.23
N LEU A 99 -14.03 -4.74 -8.43
CA LEU A 99 -12.67 -5.14 -8.80
C LEU A 99 -11.92 -4.06 -9.62
N ASP A 100 -12.62 -3.03 -10.11
CA ASP A 100 -12.02 -2.01 -10.97
C ASP A 100 -10.93 -1.23 -10.25
N GLY A 101 -11.19 -0.79 -9.02
CA GLY A 101 -10.19 -0.06 -8.26
C GLY A 101 -9.09 -0.96 -7.71
N VAL A 102 -9.38 -2.24 -7.46
CA VAL A 102 -8.37 -3.23 -7.05
C VAL A 102 -7.34 -3.37 -8.17
N PHE A 103 -7.77 -3.85 -9.34
CA PHE A 103 -6.83 -4.03 -10.44
C PHE A 103 -6.37 -2.70 -11.03
N GLY A 104 -7.22 -1.67 -11.05
CA GLY A 104 -6.89 -0.36 -11.61
C GLY A 104 -5.74 0.32 -10.90
N ILE A 105 -5.72 0.33 -9.57
CA ILE A 105 -4.62 0.93 -8.79
C ILE A 105 -3.28 0.24 -9.06
N LEU A 106 -3.27 -1.05 -9.41
CA LEU A 106 -2.03 -1.79 -9.67
C LEU A 106 -1.64 -1.79 -11.15
N LEU A 107 -2.60 -2.01 -12.05
CA LEU A 107 -2.37 -2.43 -13.43
C LEU A 107 -2.87 -1.42 -14.47
N ASP A 108 -3.68 -0.43 -14.13
CA ASP A 108 -4.19 0.52 -15.13
C ASP A 108 -3.04 1.21 -15.87
N ARG A 109 -3.11 1.25 -17.20
CA ARG A 109 -2.05 1.81 -18.04
C ARG A 109 -1.79 3.30 -17.81
N GLY A 110 -2.77 4.05 -17.31
CA GLY A 110 -2.68 5.50 -17.10
C GLY A 110 -2.42 5.87 -15.64
N HIS A 111 -2.92 5.07 -14.70
CA HIS A 111 -2.96 5.43 -13.27
C HIS A 111 -2.42 4.34 -12.33
N GLY A 112 -2.05 3.17 -12.84
CA GLY A 112 -1.65 2.01 -12.07
C GLY A 112 -0.21 2.08 -11.56
N LEU A 113 0.05 1.46 -10.42
CA LEU A 113 1.37 1.42 -9.81
C LEU A 113 2.43 0.83 -10.75
N LEU A 114 2.12 -0.27 -11.43
CA LEU A 114 3.11 -0.99 -12.23
C LEU A 114 3.44 -0.29 -13.54
N SER A 115 2.54 0.54 -14.08
CA SER A 115 2.88 1.37 -15.26
C SER A 115 3.86 2.48 -14.87
N TRP A 116 3.68 3.07 -13.68
CA TRP A 116 4.46 4.23 -13.20
C TRP A 116 5.72 3.86 -12.41
N SER A 117 5.73 2.72 -11.75
CA SER A 117 6.82 2.27 -10.88
C SER A 117 6.94 0.74 -10.96
N PRO A 118 7.44 0.23 -12.10
CA PRO A 118 7.46 -1.19 -12.38
C PRO A 118 8.35 -2.00 -11.42
N VAL A 119 9.22 -1.36 -10.62
CA VAL A 119 10.02 -2.05 -9.57
C VAL A 119 9.13 -2.79 -8.57
N TYR A 120 7.91 -2.30 -8.33
CA TYR A 120 6.97 -2.94 -7.42
C TYR A 120 6.45 -4.29 -7.91
N LEU A 121 6.71 -4.67 -9.17
CA LEU A 121 6.48 -6.01 -9.71
C LEU A 121 7.16 -7.10 -8.87
N LEU A 122 8.26 -6.77 -8.18
CA LEU A 122 9.05 -7.70 -7.38
C LEU A 122 8.58 -7.82 -5.92
N SER A 123 7.69 -6.93 -5.47
CA SER A 123 7.19 -6.92 -4.08
C SER A 123 6.52 -8.24 -3.66
N PRO A 124 5.70 -8.90 -4.51
CA PRO A 124 5.08 -10.18 -4.15
C PRO A 124 6.09 -11.28 -3.82
N THR A 125 7.23 -11.33 -4.52
CA THR A 125 8.33 -12.27 -4.21
C THR A 125 8.86 -12.07 -2.80
N GLY A 126 9.09 -10.81 -2.43
CA GLY A 126 9.51 -10.41 -1.10
C GLY A 126 8.50 -10.74 -0.01
N LEU A 127 7.23 -10.52 -0.30
CA LEU A 127 6.14 -10.80 0.64
C LEU A 127 5.99 -12.30 0.89
N VAL A 128 6.07 -13.14 -0.16
CA VAL A 128 6.09 -14.61 -0.03
C VAL A 128 7.29 -15.07 0.80
N ILE A 129 8.47 -14.47 0.58
CA ILE A 129 9.65 -14.75 1.39
C ILE A 129 9.40 -14.41 2.86
N LEU A 130 8.85 -13.23 3.17
CA LEU A 130 8.52 -12.83 4.54
C LEU A 130 7.51 -13.81 5.18
N PHE A 131 6.48 -14.22 4.46
CA PHE A 131 5.52 -15.21 4.97
C PHE A 131 6.17 -16.55 5.31
N ARG A 132 7.16 -16.99 4.54
CA ARG A 132 7.87 -18.27 4.75
C ARG A 132 8.92 -18.19 5.86
N THR A 133 9.68 -17.09 5.96
CA THR A 133 10.81 -17.01 6.90
C THR A 133 10.52 -16.23 8.18
N ARG A 134 9.56 -15.29 8.14
CA ARG A 134 9.19 -14.42 9.28
C ARG A 134 7.66 -14.23 9.28
N ARG A 135 6.94 -15.34 9.43
CA ARG A 135 5.48 -15.42 9.24
C ARG A 135 4.69 -14.28 9.91
N ALA A 136 4.97 -13.98 11.17
CA ALA A 136 4.30 -12.89 11.89
C ALA A 136 4.53 -11.51 11.23
N LEU A 137 5.76 -11.20 10.84
CA LEU A 137 6.09 -9.95 10.15
C LEU A 137 5.44 -9.88 8.76
N GLY A 138 5.45 -11.00 8.02
CA GLY A 138 4.76 -11.09 6.72
C GLY A 138 3.26 -10.83 6.84
N ILE A 139 2.61 -11.42 7.85
CA ILE A 139 1.18 -11.18 8.16
C ILE A 139 0.94 -9.71 8.47
N TYR A 140 1.76 -9.10 9.33
CA TYR A 140 1.57 -7.68 9.69
C TYR A 140 1.74 -6.74 8.51
N ILE A 141 2.78 -6.93 7.71
CA ILE A 141 3.00 -6.14 6.50
C ILE A 141 1.85 -6.35 5.51
N GLY A 142 1.40 -7.59 5.31
CA GLY A 142 0.26 -7.91 4.44
C GLY A 142 -1.04 -7.26 4.90
N LEU A 143 -1.36 -7.33 6.19
CA LEU A 143 -2.56 -6.70 6.75
C LEU A 143 -2.50 -5.18 6.67
N LEU A 144 -1.35 -4.55 6.96
CA LEU A 144 -1.17 -3.10 6.82
C LEU A 144 -1.31 -2.65 5.36
N LEU A 145 -0.72 -3.40 4.43
CA LEU A 145 -0.88 -3.16 3.00
C LEU A 145 -2.36 -3.17 2.62
N LEU A 146 -3.10 -4.23 2.96
CA LEU A 146 -4.52 -4.35 2.65
C LEU A 146 -5.36 -3.26 3.32
N ALA A 147 -5.05 -2.93 4.57
CA ALA A 147 -5.76 -1.91 5.35
C ALA A 147 -5.67 -0.52 4.73
N ILE A 148 -4.57 -0.19 4.05
CA ILE A 148 -4.38 1.09 3.37
C ILE A 148 -4.87 1.02 1.91
N TYR A 149 -4.60 -0.11 1.24
CA TYR A 149 -4.88 -0.32 -0.17
C TYR A 149 -6.39 -0.39 -0.45
N LEU A 150 -7.14 -1.19 0.31
CA LEU A 150 -8.56 -1.46 0.03
C LEU A 150 -9.44 -0.20 0.11
N PRO A 151 -9.30 0.69 1.11
CA PRO A 151 -10.04 1.95 1.11
C PRO A 151 -9.73 2.84 -0.10
N GLY A 152 -8.50 2.79 -0.62
CA GLY A 152 -8.11 3.47 -1.85
C GLY A 152 -8.76 2.86 -3.10
N ALA A 153 -8.78 1.52 -3.17
CA ALA A 153 -9.38 0.77 -4.27
C ALA A 153 -10.91 0.91 -4.32
N GLN A 154 -11.57 0.97 -3.17
CA GLN A 154 -13.02 1.16 -3.09
C GLN A 154 -13.44 2.61 -3.39
N PHE A 155 -12.53 3.57 -3.33
CA PHE A 155 -12.87 4.96 -3.57
C PHE A 155 -13.30 5.21 -5.02
N VAL A 156 -14.34 6.03 -5.23
CA VAL A 156 -14.90 6.28 -6.56
C VAL A 156 -13.85 6.82 -7.54
N PHE A 157 -12.90 7.63 -7.07
CA PHE A 157 -11.76 8.14 -7.85
C PHE A 157 -10.49 7.33 -7.61
N TRP A 158 -10.55 6.00 -7.57
CA TRP A 158 -9.36 5.14 -7.37
C TRP A 158 -8.17 5.51 -8.28
N TRP A 159 -8.42 6.12 -9.44
CA TRP A 159 -7.42 6.62 -10.38
C TRP A 159 -6.68 7.89 -9.92
N GLY A 160 -7.07 8.51 -8.80
CA GLY A 160 -6.37 9.65 -8.22
C GLY A 160 -6.98 11.02 -8.52
N GLY A 161 -8.16 11.11 -9.13
CA GLY A 161 -8.91 12.37 -9.30
C GLY A 161 -8.02 13.51 -9.84
N PHE A 162 -7.95 14.63 -9.11
CA PHE A 162 -7.15 15.81 -9.45
C PHE A 162 -5.68 15.77 -9.01
N ALA A 163 -5.17 14.63 -8.55
CA ALA A 163 -3.76 14.50 -8.16
C ALA A 163 -3.00 13.56 -9.10
N PRO A 164 -1.67 13.66 -9.14
CA PRO A 164 -0.84 12.75 -9.90
C PRO A 164 -1.11 11.27 -9.54
N PRO A 165 -1.28 10.39 -10.53
CA PRO A 165 -1.26 8.96 -10.29
C PRO A 165 0.17 8.49 -9.95
N PRO A 166 0.34 7.39 -9.20
CA PRO A 166 -0.67 6.62 -8.47
C PRO A 166 -0.78 7.06 -6.98
N ARG A 167 -1.30 8.26 -6.67
CA ARG A 167 -1.26 8.86 -5.31
C ARG A 167 -1.67 7.95 -4.14
N TYR A 168 -2.60 7.00 -4.34
CA TYR A 168 -3.03 6.12 -3.24
C TYR A 168 -1.99 5.08 -2.85
N MET A 169 -1.00 4.83 -3.71
CA MET A 169 0.11 3.90 -3.43
C MET A 169 1.27 4.56 -2.67
N VAL A 170 1.24 5.87 -2.42
CA VAL A 170 2.28 6.55 -1.64
C VAL A 170 2.39 5.98 -0.23
N ALA A 171 1.26 5.72 0.44
CA ALA A 171 1.28 5.16 1.80
C ALA A 171 1.55 3.64 1.87
N PRO A 172 1.06 2.80 0.93
CA PRO A 172 1.46 1.39 0.82
C PRO A 172 2.91 1.17 0.34
N ALA A 173 3.49 2.09 -0.41
CA ALA A 173 4.79 1.95 -1.06
C ALA A 173 5.94 1.52 -0.10
N PRO A 174 6.10 2.09 1.10
CA PRO A 174 7.13 1.66 2.05
C PRO A 174 7.02 0.17 2.43
N PHE A 175 5.80 -0.37 2.54
CA PHE A 175 5.57 -1.76 2.89
C PHE A 175 5.88 -2.70 1.71
N LEU A 176 5.56 -2.27 0.49
CA LEU A 176 5.99 -2.97 -0.74
C LEU A 176 7.52 -2.92 -0.89
N GLY A 177 8.14 -1.78 -0.59
CA GLY A 177 9.59 -1.62 -0.54
C GLY A 177 10.25 -2.54 0.49
N ALA A 178 9.67 -2.64 1.70
CA ALA A 178 10.14 -3.58 2.72
C ALA A 178 10.08 -5.04 2.24
N ALA A 179 9.04 -5.41 1.48
CA ALA A 179 8.96 -6.71 0.83
C ALA A 179 10.12 -6.89 -0.18
N ILE A 180 10.35 -5.93 -1.09
CA ILE A 180 11.47 -5.99 -2.04
C ILE A 180 12.82 -6.14 -1.30
N CYS A 181 13.03 -5.38 -0.22
CA CYS A 181 14.22 -5.52 0.63
C CYS A 181 14.38 -6.93 1.20
N ALA A 182 13.29 -7.58 1.61
CA ALA A 182 13.32 -8.97 2.05
C ALA A 182 13.72 -9.94 0.91
N ALA A 183 13.29 -9.68 -0.32
CA ALA A 183 13.72 -10.46 -1.49
C ALA A 183 15.22 -10.26 -1.81
N LEU A 184 15.72 -9.03 -1.74
CA LEU A 184 17.14 -8.74 -1.94
C LEU A 184 18.01 -9.36 -0.83
N ALA A 185 17.59 -9.23 0.42
CA ALA A 185 18.26 -9.83 1.58
C ALA A 185 18.29 -11.36 1.53
N ALA A 186 17.31 -11.97 0.85
CA ALA A 186 17.29 -13.41 0.61
C ALA A 186 18.37 -13.91 -0.36
N ARG A 187 19.19 -13.01 -0.92
CA ARG A 187 20.26 -13.31 -1.90
C ARG A 187 19.76 -14.21 -3.02
N LEU A 188 18.64 -13.82 -3.62
CA LEU A 188 18.10 -14.48 -4.80
C LEU A 188 19.13 -14.43 -5.95
N ARG A 189 18.87 -15.25 -6.98
CA ARG A 189 19.77 -15.42 -8.13
C ARG A 189 20.13 -14.07 -8.77
N ARG A 190 21.31 -13.97 -9.39
CA ARG A 190 21.75 -12.81 -10.21
C ARG A 190 20.66 -12.20 -11.13
N PRO A 191 19.83 -12.97 -11.85
CA PRO A 191 18.73 -12.40 -12.64
C PRO A 191 17.71 -11.60 -11.83
N PHE A 192 17.47 -11.91 -10.55
CA PHE A 192 16.59 -11.10 -9.70
C PHE A 192 17.20 -9.70 -9.47
N ALA A 193 18.49 -9.63 -9.13
CA ALA A 193 19.18 -8.36 -8.91
C ALA A 193 19.26 -7.53 -10.20
N ALA A 194 19.54 -8.15 -11.33
CA ALA A 194 19.53 -7.48 -12.64
C ALA A 194 18.14 -6.95 -13.00
N LEU A 195 17.09 -7.76 -12.81
CA LEU A 195 15.71 -7.34 -13.02
C LEU A 195 15.31 -6.21 -12.07
N PHE A 196 15.68 -6.30 -10.78
CA PHE A 196 15.46 -5.22 -9.81
C PHE A 196 16.13 -3.92 -10.26
N ALA A 197 17.41 -3.95 -10.63
CA ALA A 197 18.13 -2.77 -11.09
C ALA A 197 17.48 -2.15 -12.33
N LEU A 198 17.08 -2.98 -13.31
CA LEU A 198 16.39 -2.52 -14.53
C LEU A 198 15.05 -1.86 -14.20
N LEU A 199 14.20 -2.51 -13.41
CA LEU A 199 12.88 -1.98 -13.06
C LEU A 199 12.97 -0.76 -12.13
N LEU A 200 13.98 -0.70 -11.27
CA LEU A 200 14.27 0.47 -10.44
C LEU A 200 14.69 1.65 -11.32
N ALA A 201 15.62 1.44 -12.25
CA ALA A 201 16.04 2.47 -13.20
C ALA A 201 14.86 3.02 -14.01
N ALA A 202 13.97 2.15 -14.50
CA ALA A 202 12.75 2.57 -15.18
C ALA A 202 11.82 3.39 -14.27
N SER A 203 11.60 2.94 -13.02
CA SER A 203 10.79 3.67 -12.03
C SER A 203 11.37 5.07 -11.73
N LEU A 204 12.69 5.15 -11.54
CA LEU A 204 13.39 6.42 -11.29
C LEU A 204 13.35 7.34 -12.50
N ALA A 205 13.50 6.81 -13.71
CA ALA A 205 13.38 7.59 -14.95
C ALA A 205 11.97 8.19 -15.11
N PHE A 206 10.92 7.42 -14.81
CA PHE A 206 9.55 7.95 -14.82
C PHE A 206 9.32 8.99 -13.72
N GLY A 207 9.84 8.75 -12.51
CA GLY A 207 9.79 9.73 -11.42
C GLY A 207 10.49 11.04 -11.78
N TRP A 208 11.72 10.96 -12.31
CA TRP A 208 12.49 12.11 -12.77
C TRP A 208 11.76 12.87 -13.89
N LEU A 209 11.20 12.17 -14.88
CA LEU A 209 10.43 12.79 -15.95
C LEU A 209 9.15 13.46 -15.42
N GLY A 210 8.54 12.89 -14.38
CA GLY A 210 7.43 13.51 -13.66
C GLY A 210 7.82 14.82 -12.98
N CYS A 211 8.99 14.85 -12.32
CA CYS A 211 9.55 16.08 -11.74
C CYS A 211 9.93 17.12 -12.79
N ALA A 212 10.49 16.69 -13.93
CA ALA A 212 10.90 17.59 -15.01
C ALA A 212 9.71 18.16 -15.79
N ARG A 213 8.58 17.45 -15.85
CA ARG A 213 7.37 17.85 -16.59
C ARG A 213 6.09 17.64 -15.77
N PRO A 214 5.92 18.35 -14.64
CA PRO A 214 4.82 18.10 -13.71
C PRO A 214 3.44 18.30 -14.35
N GLY A 215 3.29 19.22 -15.31
CA GLY A 215 2.04 19.43 -16.03
C GLY A 215 1.53 18.22 -16.82
N LEU A 216 2.40 17.25 -17.15
CA LEU A 216 1.99 16.02 -17.82
C LEU A 216 1.34 15.01 -16.86
N LEU A 217 1.62 15.10 -15.55
CA LEU A 217 1.06 14.20 -14.54
C LEU A 217 -0.47 14.29 -14.42
N TYR A 218 -1.04 15.43 -14.82
CA TYR A 218 -2.47 15.72 -14.69
C TYR A 218 -3.28 15.39 -15.95
N LYS A 219 -2.67 14.82 -17.00
CA LYS A 219 -3.34 14.58 -18.30
C LYS A 219 -4.02 13.21 -18.45
N HIS A 220 -4.29 12.49 -17.36
CA HIS A 220 -4.96 11.16 -17.32
C HIS A 220 -4.39 10.12 -18.31
N ARG A 221 -3.10 10.25 -18.63
CA ARG A 221 -2.34 9.38 -19.52
C ARG A 221 -0.91 9.32 -19.00
N HIS A 222 -0.27 8.16 -19.13
CA HIS A 222 1.10 7.97 -18.68
C HIS A 222 2.07 8.95 -19.34
N LEU A 223 2.96 9.57 -18.57
CA LEU A 223 3.86 10.61 -19.07
C LEU A 223 4.78 10.14 -20.21
N ALA A 224 5.18 8.87 -20.18
CA ALA A 224 6.08 8.30 -21.19
C ALA A 224 5.41 8.26 -22.57
N ALA A 225 4.07 8.19 -22.65
CA ALA A 225 3.36 8.24 -23.93
C ALA A 225 3.49 9.60 -24.63
N TYR A 226 3.67 10.67 -23.85
CA TYR A 226 3.84 12.02 -24.40
C TYR A 226 5.27 12.26 -24.88
N CYS A 227 6.25 11.64 -24.21
CA CYS A 227 7.67 11.80 -24.54
C CYS A 227 8.12 10.80 -25.61
N PHE A 228 7.48 9.63 -25.67
CA PHE A 228 7.83 8.52 -26.55
C PHE A 228 6.54 7.97 -27.20
N PRO A 229 6.18 8.42 -28.41
CA PRO A 229 4.93 8.04 -29.07
C PRO A 229 4.75 6.53 -29.28
N ARG A 230 5.85 5.78 -29.40
CA ARG A 230 5.87 4.32 -29.56
C ARG A 230 5.91 3.53 -28.24
N PHE A 231 5.80 4.20 -27.09
CA PHE A 231 5.84 3.52 -25.79
C PHE A 231 4.66 2.54 -25.66
N PRO A 232 4.90 1.25 -25.38
CA PRO A 232 3.90 0.20 -25.56
C PRO A 232 2.89 0.13 -24.40
N LEU A 233 2.19 1.21 -24.08
CA LEU A 233 1.22 1.25 -22.97
C LEU A 233 0.06 0.27 -23.10
N ARG A 234 -0.24 -0.18 -24.32
CA ARG A 234 -1.32 -1.13 -24.59
C ARG A 234 -1.05 -2.52 -24.02
N ILE A 235 0.18 -2.80 -23.57
CA ILE A 235 0.47 -4.03 -22.80
C ILE A 235 -0.23 -4.01 -21.42
N PHE A 236 -0.57 -2.84 -20.89
CA PHE A 236 -1.32 -2.70 -19.64
C PHE A 236 -2.83 -2.56 -19.90
N PRO A 237 -3.69 -3.11 -19.02
CA PRO A 237 -5.14 -2.94 -19.12
C PRO A 237 -5.58 -1.49 -18.95
N ALA A 238 -6.75 -1.13 -19.48
CA ALA A 238 -7.40 0.16 -19.24
C ALA A 238 -8.63 -0.03 -18.35
N PHE A 239 -8.52 0.32 -17.08
CA PHE A 239 -9.63 0.28 -16.11
C PHE A 239 -10.35 1.62 -16.03
N PHE A 240 -9.65 2.73 -16.28
CA PHE A 240 -10.27 4.06 -16.29
C PHE A 240 -11.28 4.22 -17.45
N ARG A 241 -10.93 3.68 -18.63
CA ARG A 241 -11.80 3.55 -19.80
C ARG A 241 -11.73 2.10 -20.28
N LYS A 242 -12.72 1.29 -19.90
CA LYS A 242 -12.73 -0.16 -20.17
C LYS A 242 -12.68 -0.44 -21.67
N GLU A 243 -11.82 -1.38 -22.05
CA GLU A 243 -11.64 -1.90 -23.41
C GLU A 243 -11.90 -3.42 -23.38
N ALA A 244 -12.10 -4.03 -24.56
CA ALA A 244 -12.32 -5.48 -24.66
C ALA A 244 -11.17 -6.31 -24.02
N LEU A 245 -9.94 -5.80 -24.07
CA LEU A 245 -8.75 -6.47 -23.55
C LEU A 245 -8.46 -6.17 -22.07
N THR A 246 -9.27 -5.37 -21.37
CA THR A 246 -8.99 -4.96 -19.97
C THR A 246 -8.85 -6.17 -19.04
N TRP A 247 -9.81 -7.07 -19.03
CA TRP A 247 -9.77 -8.26 -18.15
C TRP A 247 -8.77 -9.32 -18.61
N PRO A 248 -8.67 -9.67 -19.92
CA PRO A 248 -7.62 -10.56 -20.42
C PRO A 248 -6.21 -10.10 -20.06
N LEU A 249 -5.90 -8.80 -20.23
CA LEU A 249 -4.60 -8.26 -19.86
C LEU A 249 -4.38 -8.27 -18.35
N ALA A 250 -5.39 -7.94 -17.55
CA ALA A 250 -5.29 -8.02 -16.10
C ALA A 250 -4.98 -9.45 -15.62
N ALA A 251 -5.67 -10.45 -16.19
CA ALA A 251 -5.41 -11.86 -15.90
C ALA A 251 -4.00 -12.28 -16.32
N ALA A 252 -3.55 -11.89 -17.52
CA ALA A 252 -2.20 -12.16 -18.01
C ALA A 252 -1.12 -11.56 -17.11
N TRP A 253 -1.29 -10.32 -16.66
CA TRP A 253 -0.38 -9.67 -15.71
C TRP A 253 -0.38 -10.36 -14.36
N SER A 254 -1.54 -10.69 -13.80
CA SER A 254 -1.64 -11.42 -12.52
C SER A 254 -0.96 -12.78 -12.60
N ALA A 255 -1.19 -13.53 -13.69
CA ALA A 255 -0.53 -14.81 -13.93
C ALA A 255 0.98 -14.66 -14.09
N GLY A 256 1.45 -13.66 -14.84
CA GLY A 256 2.88 -13.36 -15.02
C GLY A 256 3.57 -13.01 -13.70
N ILE A 257 2.93 -12.20 -12.85
CA ILE A 257 3.44 -11.85 -11.52
C ILE A 257 3.54 -13.08 -10.63
N ALA A 258 2.52 -13.94 -10.65
CA ALA A 258 2.50 -15.19 -9.89
C ALA A 258 3.60 -16.15 -10.37
N ALA A 259 3.76 -16.32 -11.68
CA ALA A 259 4.80 -17.16 -12.28
C ALA A 259 6.21 -16.64 -11.95
N LEU A 260 6.44 -15.33 -12.08
CA LEU A 260 7.71 -14.70 -11.71
C LEU A 260 8.04 -14.92 -10.22
N THR A 261 7.04 -14.74 -9.37
CA THR A 261 7.17 -14.98 -7.92
C THR A 261 7.50 -16.43 -7.62
N ALA A 262 6.79 -17.38 -8.24
CA ALA A 262 7.04 -18.79 -8.09
C ALA A 262 8.45 -19.17 -8.57
N PHE A 263 8.88 -18.66 -9.72
CA PHE A 263 10.21 -18.90 -10.28
C PHE A 263 11.34 -18.52 -9.31
N PHE A 264 11.26 -17.33 -8.71
CA PHE A 264 12.27 -16.88 -7.74
C PHE A 264 12.14 -17.58 -6.38
N CYS A 265 10.95 -17.99 -5.97
CA CYS A 265 10.71 -18.66 -4.69
C CYS A 265 10.96 -20.19 -4.70
N ALA A 266 10.93 -20.86 -5.86
CA ALA A 266 10.98 -22.33 -5.96
C ALA A 266 12.32 -22.96 -5.55
N ARG A 267 13.45 -22.23 -5.63
CA ARG A 267 14.80 -22.81 -5.46
C ARG A 267 15.48 -22.48 -4.13
N ARG A 268 14.73 -22.07 -3.11
CA ARG A 268 15.29 -21.75 -1.78
C ARG A 268 15.51 -22.99 -0.87
N SER A 269 15.25 -24.20 -1.37
CA SER A 269 15.31 -25.43 -0.57
C SER A 269 16.70 -26.05 -0.41
N THR A 270 17.77 -25.51 -1.01
CA THR A 270 19.09 -26.17 -1.04
C THR A 270 20.21 -25.43 -0.31
N ALA A 271 19.93 -24.29 0.33
CA ALA A 271 20.93 -23.66 1.19
C ALA A 271 20.84 -24.29 2.59
N LYS A 272 21.78 -25.19 2.90
CA LYS A 272 22.08 -25.62 4.27
C LYS A 272 22.16 -24.36 5.17
N PRO A 273 21.57 -24.37 6.38
CA PRO A 273 21.88 -23.33 7.34
C PRO A 273 23.39 -23.37 7.62
N ASP A 274 24.05 -22.21 7.55
CA ASP A 274 25.41 -22.04 8.05
C ASP A 274 25.45 -22.54 9.50
N PRO A 275 26.40 -23.40 9.88
CA PRO A 275 26.62 -23.71 11.28
C PRO A 275 27.08 -22.43 11.98
N LYS A 276 26.28 -21.94 12.92
CA LYS A 276 26.71 -21.03 13.98
C LYS A 276 26.40 -21.68 15.30
#